data_AF-A0ABD5F292-F1
#
_entry.id   AF-A0ABD5F292-F1
#
_cell.length_a   1.000
_cell.length_b   1.000
_cell.length_c   1.000
_cell.angle_alpha   90.00
_cell.angle_beta   90.00
_cell.angle_gamma   90.00
#
_symmetry.space_group_name_H-M   'P 1'
#
loop_
_entity.id
_entity.type
_entity.pdbx_description
1 polymer ?
#
loop_
_entity_poly.entity_id
_entity_poly.type
_entity_poly.pdbx_seq_one_letter_code
_entity_poly.pdbx_strand_id
1 'polypeptide(L)'
;TRLAPFSWVLAAVSLVVMQLLASLALLRALWVILGWRPVLLVPLTFALFTPLALPGFAWWAAGLNTLPMQAALAWVVGEAVLLVRTGSSRHAVTGVLVFLGGLLFFEKAAVIPFVAFAVVALLGYVTGTFSLRDVWRRGLRLWVGSLALLVAWLGVYLLVVDQKRWSCDVAMTWDLLS
;
A
#
# COMPACT_ATOMS: atom_id res chain seq x y z
N THR A 1 -37.33 4.89 -21.26
CA THR A 1 -35.85 4.90 -21.31
C THR A 1 -35.32 5.95 -20.34
N ARG A 2 -34.37 5.56 -19.48
CA ARG A 2 -33.52 6.40 -18.58
C ARG A 2 -34.13 6.97 -17.28
N LEU A 3 -34.22 6.08 -16.28
CA LEU A 3 -34.17 6.41 -14.84
C LEU A 3 -32.76 6.20 -14.25
N ALA A 4 -31.71 6.31 -15.07
CA ALA A 4 -30.33 6.00 -14.68
C ALA A 4 -29.31 7.19 -14.66
N PRO A 5 -29.62 8.41 -14.17
CA PRO A 5 -28.56 9.40 -13.92
C PRO A 5 -27.93 9.29 -12.52
N PHE A 6 -28.50 8.54 -11.57
CA PHE A 6 -28.06 8.57 -10.17
C PHE A 6 -26.99 7.53 -9.77
N SER A 7 -26.81 6.44 -10.52
CA SER A 7 -25.87 5.38 -10.11
C SER A 7 -24.40 5.78 -10.29
N TRP A 8 -24.07 6.48 -11.37
CA TRP A 8 -22.68 6.82 -11.68
C TRP A 8 -22.15 7.99 -10.86
N VAL A 9 -23.00 8.94 -10.48
CA VAL A 9 -22.60 10.07 -9.62
C VAL A 9 -22.11 9.56 -8.27
N LEU A 10 -22.82 8.59 -7.67
CA LEU A 10 -22.45 8.02 -6.38
C LEU A 10 -21.11 7.25 -6.45
N ALA A 11 -20.90 6.51 -7.55
CA ALA A 11 -19.64 5.86 -7.85
C ALA A 11 -18.50 6.89 -8.02
N ALA A 12 -18.72 7.95 -8.79
CA ALA A 12 -17.74 9.03 -9.00
C ALA A 12 -17.37 9.73 -7.69
N VAL A 13 -18.37 10.08 -6.87
CA VAL A 13 -18.16 10.70 -5.55
C VAL A 13 -17.34 9.79 -4.66
N SER A 14 -17.61 8.48 -4.63
CA SER A 14 -16.81 7.53 -3.84
C SER A 14 -15.33 7.49 -4.26
N LEU A 15 -15.05 7.52 -5.57
CA LEU A 15 -13.68 7.58 -6.09
C LEU A 15 -12.99 8.88 -5.73
N VAL A 16 -13.69 10.02 -5.84
CA VAL A 16 -13.14 11.33 -5.49
C VAL A 16 -12.80 11.39 -4.00
N VAL A 17 -13.68 10.88 -3.12
CA VAL A 17 -13.43 10.82 -1.68
C VAL A 17 -12.22 9.92 -1.38
N MET A 18 -12.13 8.74 -1.98
CA MET A 18 -10.97 7.84 -1.81
C MET A 18 -9.68 8.46 -2.36
N GLN A 19 -9.74 9.15 -3.49
CA GLN A 19 -8.60 9.88 -4.06
C GLN A 19 -8.15 11.01 -3.13
N LEU A 20 -9.09 11.77 -2.55
CA LEU A 20 -8.77 12.80 -1.56
C LEU A 20 -8.08 12.20 -0.34
N LEU A 21 -8.56 11.07 0.17
CA LEU A 21 -7.92 10.35 1.29
C LEU A 21 -6.50 9.89 0.93
N ALA A 22 -6.31 9.34 -0.27
CA ALA A 22 -4.99 8.94 -0.75
C ALA A 22 -4.04 10.14 -0.89
N SER A 23 -4.52 11.26 -1.43
CA SER A 23 -3.75 12.49 -1.56
C SER A 23 -3.39 13.11 -0.21
N LEU A 24 -4.31 13.08 0.77
CA LEU A 24 -4.04 13.53 2.14
C LEU A 24 -3.03 12.63 2.85
N ALA A 25 -3.13 11.30 2.69
CA ALA A 25 -2.16 10.36 3.23
C ALA A 25 -0.77 10.57 2.63
N LEU A 26 -0.70 10.81 1.31
CA LEU A 26 0.54 11.14 0.61
C LEU A 26 1.13 12.46 1.10
N LEU A 27 0.31 13.50 1.23
CA LEU A 27 0.74 14.79 1.76
C LEU A 27 1.29 14.65 3.19
N ARG A 28 0.62 13.87 4.04
CA ARG A 28 1.11 13.56 5.39
C ARG A 28 2.47 12.87 5.35
N ALA A 29 2.63 11.83 4.52
CA ALA A 29 3.89 11.10 4.40
C ALA A 29 5.03 12.00 3.91
N LEU A 30 4.75 12.80 2.88
CA LEU A 30 5.67 13.81 2.34
C LEU A 30 6.06 14.82 3.41
N TRP A 31 5.10 15.32 4.18
CA TRP A 31 5.35 16.25 5.28
C TRP A 31 6.23 15.66 6.38
N VAL A 32 6.01 14.40 6.75
CA VAL A 32 6.84 13.67 7.71
C VAL A 32 8.29 13.52 7.21
N ILE A 33 8.48 13.25 5.91
CA ILE A 33 9.81 13.00 5.32
C ILE A 33 10.58 14.30 5.10
N LEU A 34 9.98 15.27 4.39
CA LEU A 34 10.64 16.49 3.89
C LEU A 34 10.41 17.74 4.78
N GLY A 35 9.43 17.73 5.68
CA GLY A 35 8.97 18.92 6.40
C GLY A 35 8.15 19.87 5.52
N TRP A 36 7.60 20.94 6.10
CA TRP A 36 6.74 21.89 5.36
C TRP A 36 7.58 22.72 4.38
N ARG A 37 7.63 22.30 3.11
CA ARG A 37 8.34 22.99 2.03
C ARG A 37 7.50 23.00 0.76
N PRO A 38 7.52 24.07 -0.06
CA PRO A 38 6.76 24.12 -1.31
C PRO A 38 7.20 23.04 -2.33
N VAL A 39 8.41 22.49 -2.19
CA VAL A 39 8.90 21.35 -2.97
C VAL A 39 8.00 20.10 -2.86
N LEU A 40 7.21 19.97 -1.77
CA LEU A 40 6.22 18.91 -1.61
C LEU A 40 5.14 18.90 -2.70
N LEU A 41 4.85 20.07 -3.29
CA LEU A 41 3.85 20.19 -4.34
C LEU A 41 4.26 19.45 -5.60
N VAL A 42 5.56 19.30 -5.88
CA VAL A 42 6.06 18.61 -7.08
C VAL A 42 5.66 17.13 -7.11
N PRO A 43 5.99 16.30 -6.10
CA PRO A 43 5.54 14.90 -6.08
C PRO A 43 4.02 14.78 -5.90
N LEU A 44 3.36 15.74 -5.22
CA LEU A 44 1.91 15.73 -5.05
C LEU A 44 1.19 15.99 -6.37
N THR A 45 1.57 17.04 -7.11
CA THR A 45 1.00 17.34 -8.43
C THR A 45 1.35 16.24 -9.41
N PHE A 46 2.58 15.71 -9.38
CA PHE A 46 2.93 14.54 -10.17
C PHE A 46 1.97 13.38 -9.86
N ALA A 47 1.80 12.98 -8.59
CA ALA A 47 0.88 11.91 -8.23
C ALA A 47 -0.58 12.16 -8.63
N LEU A 48 -1.05 13.41 -8.54
CA LEU A 48 -2.41 13.82 -8.93
C LEU A 48 -2.65 13.83 -10.44
N PHE A 49 -1.63 14.20 -11.23
CA PHE A 49 -1.76 14.43 -12.67
C PHE A 49 -1.07 13.35 -13.53
N THR A 50 -0.47 12.33 -12.92
CA THR A 50 0.16 11.23 -13.67
C THR A 50 -0.90 10.30 -14.27
N PRO A 51 -0.75 9.86 -15.54
CA PRO A 51 -1.68 8.96 -16.25
C PRO A 51 -1.97 7.63 -15.53
N LEU A 52 -1.16 7.23 -14.55
CA LEU A 52 -1.34 6.03 -13.74
C LEU A 52 -2.68 5.98 -12.99
N ALA A 53 -3.32 7.12 -12.73
CA ALA A 53 -4.66 7.17 -12.12
C ALA A 53 -5.81 6.99 -13.13
N LEU A 54 -5.56 7.18 -14.44
CA LEU A 54 -6.60 7.13 -15.49
C LEU A 54 -7.35 5.79 -15.58
N PRO A 55 -6.71 4.60 -15.39
CA PRO A 55 -7.44 3.34 -15.41
C PRO A 55 -8.48 3.24 -14.28
N GLY A 56 -8.18 3.82 -13.10
CA GLY A 56 -9.06 3.80 -11.93
C GLY A 56 -10.31 4.68 -12.10
N PHE A 57 -10.18 5.80 -12.82
CA PHE A 57 -11.32 6.66 -13.17
C PHE A 57 -12.12 6.12 -14.38
N ALA A 58 -11.48 5.38 -15.28
CA ALA A 58 -12.16 4.69 -16.38
C ALA A 58 -12.96 3.47 -15.91
N TRP A 59 -12.51 2.80 -14.84
CA TRP A 59 -13.16 1.60 -14.30
C TRP A 59 -13.30 1.68 -12.77
N TRP A 60 -14.52 1.94 -12.30
CA TRP A 60 -14.83 2.12 -10.87
C TRP A 60 -14.32 1.00 -9.96
N ALA A 61 -14.53 -0.27 -10.32
CA ALA A 61 -14.02 -1.41 -9.55
C ALA A 61 -12.47 -1.47 -9.48
N ALA A 62 -11.74 -0.94 -10.48
CA ALA A 62 -10.28 -0.86 -10.40
C ALA A 62 -9.86 0.25 -9.40
N GLY A 63 -10.56 1.38 -9.40
CA GLY A 63 -10.34 2.47 -8.44
C GLY A 63 -10.64 2.06 -6.99
N LEU A 64 -11.72 1.31 -6.75
CA LEU A 64 -12.08 0.83 -5.41
C LEU A 64 -11.01 -0.03 -4.73
N ASN A 65 -10.19 -0.73 -5.52
CA ASN A 65 -9.13 -1.58 -4.98
C ASN A 65 -7.81 -0.82 -4.84
N THR A 66 -7.48 0.01 -5.83
CA THR A 66 -6.16 0.66 -5.91
C THR A 66 -6.05 1.90 -5.03
N LEU A 67 -7.12 2.69 -4.87
CA LEU A 67 -7.09 3.92 -4.06
C LEU A 67 -6.87 3.64 -2.56
N PRO A 68 -7.56 2.67 -1.92
CA PRO A 68 -7.28 2.33 -0.53
C PRO A 68 -5.86 1.79 -0.33
N MET A 69 -5.36 1.00 -1.29
CA MET A 69 -3.96 0.53 -1.26
C MET A 69 -2.96 1.69 -1.33
N GLN A 70 -3.19 2.70 -2.18
CA GLN A 70 -2.33 3.87 -2.27
C GLN A 70 -2.34 4.70 -0.98
N ALA A 71 -3.52 4.90 -0.39
CA ALA A 71 -3.65 5.57 0.90
C ALA A 71 -2.91 4.80 2.01
N ALA A 72 -3.08 3.48 2.06
CA ALA A 72 -2.41 2.62 3.02
C ALA A 72 -0.88 2.66 2.85
N LEU A 73 -0.40 2.59 1.61
CA LEU A 73 1.04 2.70 1.30
C LEU A 73 1.63 3.99 1.85
N ALA A 74 1.03 5.13 1.51
CA ALA A 74 1.51 6.44 1.96
C ALA A 74 1.52 6.54 3.49
N TRP A 75 0.44 6.09 4.12
CA TRP A 75 0.31 6.13 5.58
C TRP A 75 1.36 5.25 6.27
N VAL A 76 1.53 4.00 5.82
CA VAL A 76 2.50 3.06 6.40
C VAL A 76 3.94 3.57 6.23
N VAL A 77 4.27 4.19 5.10
CA VAL A 77 5.57 4.85 4.89
C VAL A 77 5.78 5.95 5.95
N GLY A 78 4.79 6.81 6.18
CA GLY A 78 4.85 7.85 7.20
C GLY A 78 5.03 7.28 8.61
N GLU A 79 4.26 6.25 8.98
CA GLU A 79 4.37 5.57 10.27
C GLU A 79 5.73 4.88 10.45
N ALA A 80 6.30 4.28 9.39
CA ALA A 80 7.62 3.66 9.44
C ALA A 80 8.73 4.68 9.70
N VAL A 81 8.67 5.85 9.05
CA VAL A 81 9.61 6.96 9.30
C VAL A 81 9.47 7.47 10.73
N LEU A 82 8.24 7.70 11.21
CA LEU A 82 7.99 8.14 12.58
C LEU A 82 8.43 7.10 13.62
N LEU A 83 8.22 5.81 13.35
CA LEU A 83 8.66 4.72 14.22
C LEU A 83 10.18 4.70 14.38
N VAL A 84 10.94 4.84 13.28
CA VAL A 84 12.41 4.86 13.33
C VAL A 84 12.96 6.12 14.00
N ARG A 85 12.29 7.27 13.83
CA ARG A 85 12.66 8.55 14.46
C ARG A 85 12.32 8.60 15.95
N THR A 86 11.13 8.15 16.34
CA THR A 86 10.59 8.32 17.71
C THR A 86 10.71 7.08 18.59
N GLY A 87 10.80 5.88 18.00
CA GLY A 87 10.80 4.61 18.71
C GLY A 87 9.44 4.21 19.34
N SER A 88 8.38 5.01 19.16
CA SER A 88 7.09 4.76 19.81
C SER A 88 6.32 3.61 19.17
N SER A 89 5.88 2.65 19.99
CA SER A 89 5.12 1.47 19.56
C SER A 89 3.77 1.80 18.91
N ARG A 90 3.20 2.98 19.20
CA ARG A 90 1.94 3.43 18.59
C ARG A 90 2.02 3.47 17.07
N HIS A 91 3.17 3.87 16.52
CA HIS A 91 3.35 3.95 15.07
C HIS A 91 3.47 2.55 14.43
N ALA A 92 4.05 1.59 15.15
CA ALA A 92 4.06 0.20 14.72
C ALA A 92 2.64 -0.38 14.68
N VAL A 93 1.84 -0.18 15.72
CA VAL A 93 0.44 -0.65 15.76
C VAL A 93 -0.39 0.01 14.67
N THR A 94 -0.31 1.33 14.54
CA THR A 94 -1.08 2.07 13.52
C THR A 94 -0.68 1.65 12.11
N GLY A 95 0.62 1.49 11.84
CA GLY A 95 1.11 1.02 10.54
C GLY A 95 0.65 -0.40 10.21
N VAL A 96 0.67 -1.31 11.18
CA VAL A 96 0.19 -2.69 11.02
C VAL A 96 -1.32 -2.72 10.75
N LEU A 97 -2.12 -1.93 11.47
CA LEU A 97 -3.57 -1.85 11.26
C LEU A 97 -3.92 -1.27 9.88
N VAL A 98 -3.22 -0.24 9.44
CA VAL A 98 -3.44 0.36 8.12
C VAL A 98 -2.98 -0.58 6.99
N PHE A 99 -1.89 -1.33 7.21
CA PHE A 99 -1.45 -2.36 6.28
C PHE A 99 -2.50 -3.47 6.13
N LEU A 100 -3.09 -3.95 7.25
CA LEU A 100 -4.21 -4.89 7.22
C LEU A 100 -5.39 -4.33 6.40
N GLY A 101 -5.74 -3.06 6.63
CA GLY A 101 -6.74 -2.36 5.84
C GLY A 101 -6.44 -2.44 4.34
N GLY A 102 -5.23 -2.07 3.91
CA GLY A 102 -4.83 -2.17 2.50
C GLY A 102 -4.89 -3.59 1.93
N LEU A 103 -4.50 -4.59 2.73
CA LEU A 103 -4.48 -6.00 2.32
C LEU A 103 -5.88 -6.59 2.12
N LEU A 104 -6.88 -6.09 2.85
CA LEU A 104 -8.29 -6.47 2.66
C LEU A 104 -8.86 -5.95 1.33
N PHE A 105 -8.36 -4.82 0.81
CA PHE A 105 -8.79 -4.28 -0.48
C PHE A 105 -8.04 -4.87 -1.66
N PHE A 106 -6.74 -5.16 -1.52
CA PHE A 106 -5.95 -5.61 -2.65
C PHE A 106 -4.78 -6.49 -2.26
N GLU A 107 -4.67 -7.66 -2.89
CA GLU A 107 -3.58 -8.60 -2.68
C GLU A 107 -2.20 -7.99 -2.96
N LYS A 108 -2.10 -7.07 -3.95
CA LYS A 108 -0.83 -6.41 -4.28
C LYS A 108 -0.34 -5.46 -3.18
N ALA A 109 -1.15 -5.21 -2.15
CA ALA A 109 -0.73 -4.49 -0.95
C ALA A 109 0.46 -5.16 -0.24
N ALA A 110 0.72 -6.46 -0.47
CA ALA A 110 1.90 -7.17 0.04
C ALA A 110 3.24 -6.43 -0.21
N VAL A 111 3.32 -5.56 -1.22
CA VAL A 111 4.53 -4.77 -1.52
C VAL A 111 4.78 -3.62 -0.52
N ILE A 112 3.75 -3.17 0.22
CA ILE A 112 3.80 -2.00 1.12
C ILE A 112 4.95 -2.07 2.14
N PRO A 113 5.16 -3.15 2.93
CA PRO A 113 6.26 -3.20 3.90
C PRO A 113 7.64 -3.09 3.24
N PHE A 114 7.80 -3.63 2.02
CA PHE A 114 9.07 -3.53 1.28
C PHE A 114 9.34 -2.10 0.83
N VAL A 115 8.33 -1.41 0.30
CA VAL A 115 8.45 0.00 -0.09
C VAL A 115 8.71 0.87 1.13
N ALA A 116 8.00 0.64 2.24
CA ALA A 116 8.23 1.38 3.49
C ALA A 116 9.66 1.19 3.99
N PHE A 117 10.20 -0.03 3.96
CA PHE A 117 11.59 -0.29 4.33
C PHE A 117 12.56 0.44 3.41
N ALA A 118 12.37 0.34 2.09
CA ALA A 118 13.23 1.00 1.10
C ALA A 118 13.25 2.52 1.26
N VAL A 119 12.08 3.15 1.48
CA VAL A 119 11.98 4.59 1.69
C VAL A 119 12.70 5.03 2.96
N VAL A 120 12.51 4.33 4.08
CA VAL A 120 13.18 4.68 5.34
C VAL A 120 14.69 4.46 5.24
N ALA A 121 15.13 3.37 4.60
CA ALA A 121 16.55 3.10 4.34
C ALA A 121 17.19 4.18 3.45
N LEU A 122 16.54 4.54 2.35
CA LEU A 122 17.00 5.59 1.44
C LEU A 122 17.04 6.95 2.16
N LEU A 123 16.03 7.28 2.96
CA LEU A 123 16.00 8.51 3.74
C LEU A 123 17.16 8.55 4.74
N GLY A 124 17.41 7.46 5.46
CA GLY A 124 18.54 7.33 6.37
C GLY A 124 19.89 7.50 5.67
N TYR A 125 20.05 6.90 4.49
CA TYR A 125 21.24 7.01 3.65
C TYR A 125 21.48 8.45 3.14
N VAL A 126 20.45 9.08 2.56
CA VAL A 126 20.55 10.44 1.99
C VAL A 126 20.80 11.49 3.07
N THR A 127 20.21 11.33 4.26
CA THR A 127 20.37 12.29 5.36
C THR A 127 21.54 11.97 6.28
N GLY A 128 22.18 10.81 6.13
CA GLY A 128 23.24 10.33 7.02
C GLY A 128 22.77 10.07 8.46
N THR A 129 21.46 9.96 8.69
CA THR A 129 20.88 9.91 10.06
C THR A 129 20.76 8.50 10.63
N PHE A 130 20.53 7.49 9.76
CA PHE A 130 20.26 6.12 10.20
C PHE A 130 21.01 5.12 9.32
N SER A 131 21.62 4.11 9.94
CA SER A 131 22.15 2.95 9.23
C SER A 131 21.03 1.97 8.88
N LEU A 132 21.25 1.11 7.86
CA LEU A 132 20.34 0.01 7.52
C LEU A 132 20.01 -0.87 8.74
N ARG A 133 21.01 -1.08 9.63
CA ARG A 133 20.85 -1.81 10.89
C ARG A 133 19.91 -1.12 11.88
N ASP A 134 19.86 0.20 11.88
CA ASP A 134 18.99 0.97 12.77
C ASP A 134 17.56 0.96 12.25
N VAL A 135 17.37 1.05 10.93
CA VAL A 135 16.05 0.88 10.30
C VAL A 135 15.47 -0.51 10.61
N TRP A 136 16.31 -1.55 10.50
CA TRP A 136 15.90 -2.92 10.83
C TRP A 136 15.54 -3.06 12.31
N ARG A 137 16.42 -2.64 13.22
CA ARG A 137 16.21 -2.82 14.68
C ARG A 137 15.07 -1.96 15.22
N ARG A 138 14.98 -0.68 14.84
CA ARG A 138 13.96 0.25 15.34
C ARG A 138 12.60 -0.03 14.69
N GLY A 139 12.58 -0.49 13.44
CA GLY A 139 11.36 -0.87 12.73
C GLY A 139 10.89 -2.31 12.97
N LEU A 140 11.63 -3.12 13.74
CA LEU A 140 11.42 -4.57 13.85
C LEU A 140 9.99 -4.95 14.22
N ARG A 141 9.33 -4.18 15.10
CA ARG A 141 7.92 -4.40 15.47
C ARG A 141 6.96 -4.25 14.30
N LEU A 142 7.20 -3.27 13.42
CA LEU A 142 6.41 -3.07 12.20
C LEU A 142 6.71 -4.18 11.19
N TRP A 143 7.99 -4.50 10.96
CA TRP A 143 8.39 -5.52 9.98
C TRP A 143 7.85 -6.91 10.33
N VAL A 144 8.00 -7.33 11.59
CA VAL A 144 7.48 -8.61 12.08
C VAL A 144 5.96 -8.61 12.07
N GLY A 145 5.31 -7.52 12.48
CA GLY A 145 3.85 -7.40 12.45
C GLY A 145 3.29 -7.50 11.02
N SER A 146 3.90 -6.80 10.06
CA SER A 146 3.53 -6.87 8.65
C SER A 146 3.79 -8.25 8.05
N LEU A 147 4.92 -8.88 8.37
CA LEU A 147 5.22 -10.24 7.91
C LEU A 147 4.23 -11.26 8.46
N ALA A 148 3.93 -11.19 9.76
CA ALA A 148 2.95 -12.06 10.41
C ALA A 148 1.56 -11.91 9.77
N LEU A 149 1.12 -10.68 9.50
CA LEU A 149 -0.12 -10.42 8.80
C LEU A 149 -0.11 -10.98 7.36
N LEU A 150 1.00 -10.83 6.65
CA LEU A 150 1.14 -11.30 5.27
C LEU A 150 1.08 -12.83 5.23
N VAL A 151 1.76 -13.52 6.15
CA VAL A 151 1.70 -14.98 6.30
C VAL A 151 0.29 -15.45 6.69
N ALA A 152 -0.35 -14.77 7.64
CA ALA A 152 -1.71 -15.10 8.05
C ALA A 152 -2.71 -14.93 6.90
N TRP A 153 -2.59 -13.83 6.15
CA TRP A 153 -3.42 -13.58 4.97
C TRP A 153 -3.16 -14.61 3.87
N LEU A 154 -1.91 -14.98 3.62
CA LEU A 154 -1.57 -16.02 2.65
C LEU A 154 -2.15 -17.38 3.07
N GLY A 155 -2.11 -17.71 4.36
CA GLY A 155 -2.76 -18.91 4.90
C GLY A 155 -4.27 -18.90 4.67
N VAL A 156 -4.95 -17.79 4.98
CA VAL A 156 -6.39 -17.63 4.71
C VAL A 156 -6.68 -17.72 3.22
N TYR A 157 -5.87 -17.06 2.38
CA TYR A 157 -6.01 -17.09 0.93
C TYR A 157 -5.89 -18.52 0.41
N LEU A 158 -4.87 -19.27 0.82
CA LEU A 158 -4.70 -20.65 0.39
C LEU A 158 -5.83 -21.56 0.90
N LEU A 159 -6.35 -21.33 2.10
CA LEU A 159 -7.48 -22.11 2.62
C LEU A 159 -8.79 -21.82 1.88
N VAL A 160 -9.05 -20.57 1.51
CA VAL A 160 -10.29 -20.13 0.85
C VAL A 160 -10.22 -20.35 -0.66
N VAL A 161 -9.06 -20.07 -1.25
CA VAL A 161 -8.76 -20.13 -2.70
C VAL A 161 -8.10 -21.45 -3.05
N ASP A 162 -8.25 -22.51 -2.23
CA ASP A 162 -7.97 -23.89 -2.64
C ASP A 162 -9.02 -24.33 -3.70
N GLN A 163 -9.00 -23.62 -4.83
CA GLN A 163 -9.44 -24.11 -6.11
C GLN A 163 -8.45 -25.22 -6.42
N LYS A 164 -8.88 -26.47 -6.26
CA LYS A 164 -8.23 -27.72 -6.74
C LYS A 164 -7.95 -27.68 -8.25
N ARG A 165 -7.24 -26.67 -8.72
CA ARG A 165 -7.01 -26.31 -10.12
C ARG A 165 -5.52 -26.29 -10.44
N TRP A 166 -4.68 -26.30 -9.41
CA TRP A 166 -3.28 -26.69 -9.52
C TRP A 166 -3.21 -28.20 -9.36
N SER A 167 -3.41 -28.93 -10.46
CA SER A 167 -2.73 -30.21 -10.55
C SER A 167 -1.24 -29.86 -10.62
N CYS A 168 -0.52 -30.04 -9.52
CA CYS A 168 0.92 -30.25 -9.57
C CYS A 168 1.24 -31.61 -10.23
N ASP A 169 0.49 -31.98 -11.27
CA ASP A 169 0.72 -33.18 -12.06
C ASP A 169 1.81 -32.84 -13.07
N VAL A 170 3.05 -32.97 -12.60
CA VAL A 170 4.24 -32.95 -13.43
C VAL A 170 4.13 -33.97 -14.58
N ALA A 171 3.33 -35.03 -14.38
CA ALA A 171 2.96 -36.01 -15.39
C ALA A 171 2.15 -35.41 -16.56
N MET A 172 1.19 -34.52 -16.30
CA MET A 172 0.35 -33.92 -17.35
C MET A 172 1.16 -32.95 -18.25
N THR A 173 2.18 -32.29 -17.69
CA THR A 173 3.15 -31.49 -18.46
C THR A 173 4.09 -32.33 -19.33
N TRP A 174 4.36 -33.59 -18.95
CA TRP A 174 5.17 -34.49 -19.76
C TRP A 174 4.40 -35.01 -21.00
N ASP A 175 3.11 -35.29 -20.86
CA ASP A 175 2.24 -35.73 -21.98
C ASP A 175 2.05 -34.66 -23.08
N LEU A 176 2.29 -33.38 -22.77
CA LEU A 176 2.21 -32.29 -23.77
C LEU A 176 3.50 -32.12 -24.60
N LEU A 177 4.59 -32.77 -24.19
CA LEU A 177 5.91 -32.65 -24.83
C LEU A 177 6.33 -33.91 -25.61
N SER A 178 5.56 -35.01 -25.51
CA SER A 178 5.72 -36.23 -26.31
C SER A 178 4.86 -36.20 -27.57
#